data_AF-A0A3B8XHK9-F1
#
_entry.id   AF-A0A3B8XHK9-F1
#
_cell.length_a   1.000
_cell.length_b   1.000
_cell.length_c   1.000
_cell.angle_alpha   90.00
_cell.angle_beta   90.00
_cell.angle_gamma   90.00
#
_symmetry.space_group_name_H-M   'P 1'
#
loop_
_entity.id
_entity.type
_entity.pdbx_description
1 polymer ?
#
loop_
_entity_poly.entity_id
_entity_poly.type
_entity_poly.pdbx_seq_one_letter_code
_entity_poly.pdbx_strand_id
1 'polypeptide(L)'
;MSAASKALEEVRQLVAADDRRDFEFAERGFIATRKDPVIPRDAGDGPAFDLTSYDYLEDDKTDETVNPSLRRQAKILTKHGLFKVMDGIYQVRGFCVSTVTFIDAGEGWIVVDPLTSVEAARAAYELVTEHLGEKPVISVIYSHSHADHYAGVGGVTNVGDVEAGKVSIIAPAGFLKEAVSENIIAGPAMLRRARYQFGLTLKHGCCGEATSGLGPRPSMGTPSLIAPTIDITHTGQELTVGNVRMIFQITPGTEAPAEMNFYLPDHRAVFMAENANLCMHNLLPARGALVRDAKAWADYLTESIRLFAGES
;
A
#
# COMPACT_ATOMS: atom_id res chain seq x y z
N MET A 1 -15.78 -37.46 -6.45
CA MET A 1 -15.53 -36.03 -6.18
C MET A 1 -15.70 -35.26 -7.48
N SER A 2 -16.39 -34.11 -7.46
CA SER A 2 -16.47 -33.22 -8.62
C SER A 2 -15.07 -32.67 -8.96
N ALA A 3 -14.84 -32.22 -10.20
CA ALA A 3 -13.57 -31.59 -10.58
C ALA A 3 -13.23 -30.38 -9.70
N ALA A 4 -14.24 -29.59 -9.31
CA ALA A 4 -14.10 -28.47 -8.37
C ALA A 4 -13.66 -28.92 -6.96
N SER A 5 -14.17 -30.06 -6.48
CA SER A 5 -13.77 -30.64 -5.19
C SER A 5 -12.33 -31.16 -5.21
N LYS A 6 -11.84 -31.67 -6.37
CA LYS A 6 -10.45 -32.12 -6.51
C LYS A 6 -9.46 -30.96 -6.54
N ALA A 7 -9.78 -29.87 -7.25
CA ALA A 7 -8.92 -28.68 -7.31
C ALA A 7 -8.80 -27.99 -5.94
N LEU A 8 -9.89 -27.91 -5.16
CA LEU A 8 -9.83 -27.36 -3.81
C LEU A 8 -9.00 -28.22 -2.86
N GLU A 9 -9.04 -29.55 -3.01
CA GLU A 9 -8.24 -30.46 -2.18
C GLU A 9 -6.73 -30.30 -2.42
N GLU A 10 -6.30 -30.13 -3.66
CA GLU A 10 -4.90 -29.83 -3.98
C GLU A 10 -4.44 -28.52 -3.31
N VAL A 11 -5.27 -27.47 -3.38
CA VAL A 11 -4.98 -26.19 -2.71
C VAL A 11 -4.90 -26.36 -1.20
N ARG A 12 -5.77 -27.18 -0.57
CA ARG A 12 -5.68 -27.47 0.87
C ARG A 12 -4.36 -28.15 1.22
N GLN A 13 -3.91 -29.10 0.41
CA GLN A 13 -2.65 -29.80 0.63
C GLN A 13 -1.44 -28.85 0.52
N LEU A 14 -1.44 -27.95 -0.46
CA LEU A 14 -0.40 -26.92 -0.60
C LEU A 14 -0.38 -25.97 0.60
N VAL A 15 -1.54 -25.50 1.06
CA VAL A 15 -1.65 -24.64 2.24
C VAL A 15 -1.25 -25.37 3.52
N ALA A 16 -1.58 -26.66 3.65
CA ALA A 16 -1.18 -27.48 4.80
C ALA A 16 0.32 -27.77 4.84
N ALA A 17 0.98 -27.79 3.68
CA ALA A 17 2.43 -27.97 3.54
C ALA A 17 3.23 -26.66 3.63
N ASP A 18 2.55 -25.52 3.76
CA ASP A 18 3.16 -24.19 3.87
C ASP A 18 4.05 -24.07 5.12
N ASP A 19 5.21 -23.43 4.98
CA ASP A 19 6.18 -23.26 6.07
C ASP A 19 5.77 -22.18 7.09
N ARG A 20 4.67 -21.47 6.82
CA ARG A 20 4.07 -20.40 7.62
C ARG A 20 4.99 -19.19 7.84
N ARG A 21 6.09 -19.06 7.11
CA ARG A 21 7.05 -17.97 7.27
C ARG A 21 6.43 -16.59 7.02
N ASP A 22 5.50 -16.49 6.08
CA ASP A 22 4.80 -15.24 5.81
C ASP A 22 3.99 -14.75 7.02
N PHE A 23 3.45 -15.66 7.85
CA PHE A 23 2.76 -15.26 9.08
C PHE A 23 3.72 -14.65 10.10
N GLU A 24 4.92 -15.23 10.25
CA GLU A 24 5.97 -14.67 11.11
C GLU A 24 6.36 -13.27 10.63
N PHE A 25 6.59 -13.09 9.33
CA PHE A 25 6.91 -11.78 8.75
C PHE A 25 5.79 -10.75 8.93
N ALA A 26 4.53 -11.18 8.84
CA ALA A 26 3.38 -10.32 9.02
C ALA A 26 3.10 -9.97 10.50
N GLU A 27 3.70 -10.67 11.46
CA GLU A 27 3.60 -10.36 12.90
C GLU A 27 4.84 -9.65 13.45
N ARG A 28 5.98 -9.84 12.78
CA ARG A 28 7.26 -9.27 13.21
C ARG A 28 7.20 -7.76 13.35
N GLY A 29 7.68 -7.28 14.49
CA GLY A 29 7.78 -5.86 14.78
C GLY A 29 6.47 -5.18 15.15
N PHE A 30 5.38 -5.91 15.40
CA PHE A 30 4.12 -5.31 15.88
C PHE A 30 4.35 -4.47 17.14
N ILE A 31 3.87 -3.23 17.12
CA ILE A 31 3.92 -2.30 18.25
C ILE A 31 2.54 -2.18 18.88
N ALA A 32 1.55 -1.78 18.08
CA ALA A 32 0.20 -1.49 18.55
C ALA A 32 -0.79 -1.40 17.39
N THR A 33 -2.08 -1.35 17.73
CA THR A 33 -3.15 -1.01 16.80
C THR A 33 -4.10 -0.02 17.47
N ARG A 34 -5.02 0.58 16.71
CA ARG A 34 -5.96 1.56 17.29
C ARG A 34 -6.83 0.91 18.38
N LYS A 35 -7.04 1.64 19.48
CA LYS A 35 -7.99 1.24 20.55
C LYS A 35 -9.43 1.26 20.04
N ASP A 36 -9.79 2.28 19.27
CA ASP A 36 -11.05 2.31 18.52
C ASP A 36 -10.78 1.76 17.10
N PRO A 37 -11.28 0.54 16.78
CA PRO A 37 -11.02 -0.08 15.49
C PRO A 37 -11.72 0.64 14.33
N VAL A 38 -12.67 1.53 14.62
CA VAL A 38 -13.40 2.27 13.61
C VAL A 38 -12.66 3.56 13.28
N ILE A 39 -12.33 3.73 12.00
CA ILE A 39 -11.86 5.00 11.43
C ILE A 39 -13.10 5.73 10.90
N PRO A 40 -13.55 6.82 11.54
CA PRO A 40 -14.73 7.54 11.11
C PRO A 40 -14.49 8.24 9.76
N ARG A 41 -15.56 8.40 8.98
CA ARG A 41 -15.56 9.33 7.84
C ARG A 41 -15.76 10.75 8.34
N ASP A 42 -15.16 11.71 7.64
CA ASP A 42 -15.44 13.13 7.88
C ASP A 42 -16.81 13.52 7.32
N ALA A 43 -17.28 12.85 6.26
CA ALA A 43 -18.58 13.08 5.66
C ALA A 43 -19.24 11.79 5.10
N GLY A 44 -20.58 11.75 5.19
CA GLY A 44 -21.40 10.64 4.72
C GLY A 44 -21.63 9.55 5.77
N ASP A 45 -22.29 8.47 5.36
CA ASP A 45 -22.65 7.36 6.25
C ASP A 45 -21.54 6.29 6.33
N GLY A 46 -21.43 5.66 7.49
CA GLY A 46 -20.52 4.54 7.76
C GLY A 46 -19.06 4.94 8.01
N PRO A 47 -18.18 3.97 8.30
CA PRO A 47 -16.78 4.24 8.56
C PRO A 47 -15.96 4.39 7.28
N ALA A 48 -14.85 5.14 7.35
CA ALA A 48 -13.87 5.18 6.28
C ALA A 48 -13.20 3.81 6.18
N PHE A 49 -12.93 3.21 7.33
CA PHE A 49 -12.55 1.81 7.47
C PHE A 49 -12.88 1.27 8.86
N ASP A 50 -13.15 -0.02 8.98
CA ASP A 50 -13.31 -0.71 10.27
C ASP A 50 -12.31 -1.86 10.30
N LEU A 51 -11.34 -1.77 11.20
CA LEU A 51 -10.22 -2.70 11.29
C LEU A 51 -10.64 -4.12 11.70
N THR A 52 -11.82 -4.27 12.32
CA THR A 52 -12.38 -5.59 12.69
C THR A 52 -13.13 -6.27 11.55
N SER A 53 -13.24 -5.61 10.39
CA SER A 53 -14.01 -6.10 9.24
C SER A 53 -13.60 -7.51 8.76
N TYR A 54 -12.37 -7.93 9.06
CA TYR A 54 -11.80 -9.20 8.62
C TYR A 54 -11.64 -10.24 9.74
N ASP A 55 -12.10 -9.96 10.98
CA ASP A 55 -12.00 -10.89 12.11
C ASP A 55 -12.72 -12.22 11.85
N TYR A 56 -13.73 -12.21 10.97
CA TYR A 56 -14.45 -13.40 10.56
C TYR A 56 -13.56 -14.44 9.85
N LEU A 57 -12.37 -14.07 9.36
CA LEU A 57 -11.43 -15.01 8.75
C LEU A 57 -10.94 -16.08 9.74
N GLU A 58 -11.04 -15.80 11.05
CA GLU A 58 -10.74 -16.77 12.11
C GLU A 58 -11.85 -17.81 12.33
N ASP A 59 -13.05 -17.63 11.76
CA ASP A 59 -14.14 -18.61 11.82
C ASP A 59 -13.85 -19.81 10.91
N ASP A 60 -13.92 -21.03 11.45
CA ASP A 60 -13.76 -22.30 10.72
C ASP A 60 -14.76 -22.46 9.57
N LYS A 61 -15.93 -21.80 9.62
CA LYS A 61 -16.91 -21.81 8.52
C LYS A 61 -16.34 -21.27 7.21
N THR A 62 -15.32 -20.42 7.27
CA THR A 62 -14.66 -19.90 6.06
C THR A 62 -13.93 -20.99 5.28
N ASP A 63 -13.60 -22.14 5.88
CA ASP A 63 -12.96 -23.26 5.20
C ASP A 63 -13.84 -23.93 4.15
N GLU A 64 -15.16 -23.78 4.24
CA GLU A 64 -16.11 -24.37 3.28
C GLU A 64 -16.41 -23.44 2.10
N THR A 65 -16.28 -22.13 2.29
CA THR A 65 -16.80 -21.12 1.35
C THR A 65 -15.73 -20.26 0.69
N VAL A 66 -14.53 -20.18 1.27
CA VAL A 66 -13.41 -19.40 0.76
C VAL A 66 -12.32 -20.33 0.22
N ASN A 67 -11.69 -19.97 -0.90
CA ASN A 67 -10.54 -20.71 -1.40
C ASN A 67 -9.44 -20.76 -0.30
N PRO A 68 -8.88 -21.93 0.05
CA PRO A 68 -7.94 -22.04 1.17
C PRO A 68 -6.68 -21.18 1.03
N SER A 69 -6.15 -21.03 -0.18
CA SER A 69 -4.99 -20.15 -0.45
C SER A 69 -5.37 -18.67 -0.30
N LEU A 70 -6.54 -18.28 -0.82
CA LEU A 70 -7.07 -16.92 -0.63
C LEU A 70 -7.29 -16.61 0.85
N ARG A 71 -7.85 -17.55 1.62
CA ARG A 71 -8.05 -17.41 3.07
C ARG A 71 -6.72 -17.24 3.80
N ARG A 72 -5.72 -18.09 3.50
CA ARG A 72 -4.36 -17.99 4.05
C ARG A 72 -3.79 -16.59 3.79
N GLN A 73 -3.85 -16.13 2.55
CA GLN A 73 -3.33 -14.83 2.14
C GLN A 73 -4.08 -13.67 2.81
N ALA A 74 -5.41 -13.75 2.87
CA ALA A 74 -6.23 -12.73 3.51
C ALA A 74 -5.84 -12.54 4.98
N LYS A 75 -5.65 -13.64 5.74
CA LYS A 75 -5.18 -13.58 7.14
C LYS A 75 -3.83 -12.88 7.32
N ILE A 76 -2.97 -12.90 6.30
CA ILE A 76 -1.68 -12.19 6.31
C ILE A 76 -1.90 -10.71 6.00
N LEU A 77 -2.61 -10.42 4.90
CA LEU A 77 -2.78 -9.08 4.35
C LEU A 77 -3.70 -8.20 5.18
N THR A 78 -4.62 -8.76 5.96
CA THR A 78 -5.57 -8.00 6.78
C THR A 78 -5.07 -7.76 8.21
N LYS A 79 -3.85 -8.21 8.56
CA LYS A 79 -3.21 -7.83 9.82
C LYS A 79 -3.02 -6.33 9.85
N HIS A 80 -3.53 -5.69 10.91
CA HIS A 80 -3.58 -4.24 11.00
C HIS A 80 -2.85 -3.70 12.23
N GLY A 81 -2.25 -2.52 12.07
CA GLY A 81 -1.55 -1.82 13.15
C GLY A 81 -0.25 -1.17 12.71
N LEU A 82 0.48 -0.66 13.70
CA LEU A 82 1.81 -0.09 13.59
C LEU A 82 2.86 -1.18 13.80
N PHE A 83 3.78 -1.29 12.85
CA PHE A 83 4.87 -2.25 12.84
C PHE A 83 6.20 -1.55 12.66
N LYS A 84 7.19 -1.97 13.43
CA LYS A 84 8.59 -1.62 13.23
C LYS A 84 9.21 -2.58 12.22
N VAL A 85 9.56 -2.06 11.05
CA VAL A 85 10.34 -2.81 10.05
C VAL A 85 11.77 -2.95 10.55
N MET A 86 12.35 -1.83 10.95
CA MET A 86 13.64 -1.74 11.64
C MET A 86 13.75 -0.42 12.39
N ASP A 87 14.89 -0.17 13.06
CA ASP A 87 15.15 1.13 13.68
C ASP A 87 15.02 2.25 12.65
N GLY A 88 14.19 3.25 12.94
CA GLY A 88 13.94 4.39 12.06
C GLY A 88 12.92 4.15 10.93
N ILE A 89 12.43 2.92 10.72
CA ILE A 89 11.46 2.63 9.64
C ILE A 89 10.25 1.88 10.20
N TYR A 90 9.07 2.48 10.04
CA TYR A 90 7.81 1.99 10.56
C TYR A 90 6.75 1.93 9.48
N GLN A 91 5.79 1.03 9.61
CA GLN A 91 4.66 0.90 8.69
C GLN A 91 3.36 0.82 9.46
N VAL A 92 2.33 1.52 8.98
CA VAL A 92 0.95 1.26 9.39
C VAL A 92 0.28 0.46 8.28
N ARG A 93 -0.14 -0.76 8.64
CA ARG A 93 -0.71 -1.76 7.73
C ARG A 93 -2.17 -1.99 8.05
N GLY A 94 -2.94 -2.45 7.07
CA GLY A 94 -4.32 -2.88 7.25
C GLY A 94 -5.37 -1.77 7.46
N PHE A 95 -4.97 -0.49 7.41
CA PHE A 95 -5.87 0.66 7.52
C PHE A 95 -6.53 1.02 6.17
N CYS A 96 -5.97 0.47 5.09
CA CYS A 96 -6.39 0.65 3.72
C CYS A 96 -5.88 -0.55 2.90
N VAL A 97 -6.12 -0.55 1.59
CA VAL A 97 -5.55 -1.54 0.66
C VAL A 97 -4.03 -1.47 0.60
N SER A 98 -3.47 -0.26 0.65
CA SER A 98 -2.04 0.02 0.65
C SER A 98 -1.49 0.13 2.07
N THR A 99 -0.16 0.16 2.17
CA THR A 99 0.59 0.40 3.41
C THR A 99 1.22 1.79 3.37
N VAL A 100 1.15 2.53 4.48
CA VAL A 100 1.87 3.80 4.64
C VAL A 100 3.14 3.55 5.46
N THR A 101 4.27 4.08 4.98
CA THR A 101 5.57 3.97 5.65
C THR A 101 5.98 5.30 6.26
N PHE A 102 6.52 5.28 7.47
CA PHE A 102 7.08 6.42 8.18
C PHE A 102 8.57 6.18 8.40
N ILE A 103 9.41 7.06 7.86
CA ILE A 103 10.86 7.01 8.03
C ILE A 103 11.28 8.20 8.89
N ASP A 104 12.00 7.90 9.98
CA ASP A 104 12.50 8.90 10.93
C ASP A 104 13.67 9.66 10.31
N ALA A 105 13.45 10.94 10.00
CA ALA A 105 14.45 11.83 9.42
C ALA A 105 15.12 12.76 10.45
N GLY A 106 15.06 12.40 11.74
CA GLY A 106 15.62 13.15 12.85
C GLY A 106 14.67 14.26 13.31
N GLU A 107 14.54 15.31 12.50
CA GLU A 107 13.70 16.50 12.81
C GLU A 107 12.21 16.28 12.48
N GLY A 108 11.88 15.23 11.73
CA GLY A 108 10.53 14.98 11.24
C GLY A 108 10.36 13.61 10.59
N TRP A 109 9.16 13.34 10.10
CA TRP A 109 8.82 12.15 9.34
C TRP A 109 8.94 12.39 7.83
N ILE A 110 9.49 11.42 7.13
CA ILE A 110 9.21 11.18 5.70
C ILE A 110 8.07 10.17 5.64
N VAL A 111 6.94 10.57 5.05
CA VAL A 111 5.76 9.71 4.88
C VAL A 111 5.72 9.19 3.45
N VAL A 112 5.73 7.88 3.27
CA VAL A 112 5.65 7.24 1.95
C VAL A 112 4.27 6.62 1.79
N ASP A 113 3.60 6.98 0.70
CA ASP A 113 2.31 6.46 0.27
C ASP A 113 1.18 6.63 1.30
N PRO A 114 0.64 7.86 1.48
CA PRO A 114 -0.34 8.16 2.53
C PRO A 114 -1.76 7.65 2.19
N LEU A 115 -1.91 6.38 1.84
CA LEU A 115 -3.18 5.65 1.70
C LEU A 115 -4.19 6.27 0.71
N THR A 116 -5.40 5.69 0.64
CA THR A 116 -6.47 6.11 -0.29
C THR A 116 -7.33 7.27 0.24
N SER A 117 -7.33 7.54 1.54
CA SER A 117 -8.19 8.57 2.12
C SER A 117 -7.53 9.36 3.24
N VAL A 118 -7.95 10.63 3.36
CA VAL A 118 -7.48 11.57 4.39
C VAL A 118 -7.68 10.99 5.78
N GLU A 119 -8.83 10.38 6.04
CA GLU A 119 -9.16 9.82 7.35
C GLU A 119 -8.28 8.63 7.72
N ALA A 120 -8.00 7.72 6.77
CA ALA A 120 -7.13 6.58 7.01
C ALA A 120 -5.68 7.01 7.24
N ALA A 121 -5.18 7.97 6.44
CA ALA A 121 -3.82 8.48 6.58
C ALA A 121 -3.63 9.25 7.91
N ARG A 122 -4.61 10.07 8.28
CA ARG A 122 -4.65 10.78 9.58
C ARG A 122 -4.66 9.78 10.74
N ALA A 123 -5.51 8.75 10.67
CA ALA A 123 -5.56 7.69 11.67
C ALA A 123 -4.24 6.93 11.82
N ALA A 124 -3.52 6.68 10.71
CA ALA A 124 -2.21 6.06 10.74
C ALA A 124 -1.16 6.98 11.40
N TYR A 125 -1.17 8.26 11.07
CA TYR A 125 -0.24 9.24 11.64
C TYR A 125 -0.50 9.52 13.13
N GLU A 126 -1.77 9.52 13.56
CA GLU A 126 -2.17 9.56 14.97
C GLU A 126 -1.58 8.36 15.74
N LEU A 127 -1.69 7.14 15.18
CA LEU A 127 -1.14 5.93 15.82
C LEU A 127 0.39 5.99 15.94
N VAL A 128 1.07 6.48 14.91
CA VAL A 128 2.52 6.74 14.95
C VAL A 128 2.86 7.75 16.04
N THR A 129 2.12 8.86 16.11
CA THR A 129 2.32 9.91 17.12
C THR A 129 2.10 9.40 18.54
N GLU A 130 1.07 8.59 18.78
CA GLU A 130 0.75 7.99 20.10
C GLU A 130 1.92 7.14 20.63
N HIS A 131 2.59 6.37 19.75
CA HIS A 131 3.56 5.36 20.17
C HIS A 131 5.02 5.75 19.98
N LEU A 132 5.32 6.64 19.03
CA LEU A 132 6.69 7.03 18.66
C LEU A 132 7.00 8.50 18.98
N GLY A 133 5.99 9.25 19.44
CA GLY A 133 6.09 10.67 19.75
C GLY A 133 5.76 11.57 18.56
N GLU A 134 5.38 12.80 18.88
CA GLU A 134 5.04 13.82 17.89
C GLU A 134 6.29 14.34 17.19
N LYS A 135 6.29 14.27 15.85
CA LYS A 135 7.27 14.91 14.98
C LYS A 135 6.56 15.44 13.75
N PRO A 136 6.93 16.62 13.21
CA PRO A 136 6.29 17.13 12.00
C PRO A 136 6.55 16.22 10.80
N VAL A 137 5.62 16.17 9.86
CA VAL A 137 5.91 15.66 8.51
C VAL A 137 6.75 16.72 7.80
N ILE A 138 7.91 16.33 7.26
CA ILE A 138 8.82 17.23 6.52
C ILE A 138 8.93 16.84 5.05
N SER A 139 8.50 15.62 4.71
CA SER A 139 8.40 15.17 3.33
C SER A 139 7.34 14.10 3.16
N VAL A 140 6.70 14.09 2.00
CA VAL A 140 5.83 13.01 1.54
C VAL A 140 6.38 12.48 0.23
N ILE A 141 6.42 11.16 0.09
CA ILE A 141 6.81 10.47 -1.15
C ILE A 141 5.58 9.75 -1.70
N TYR A 142 5.28 9.98 -2.98
CA TYR A 142 4.39 9.11 -3.75
C TYR A 142 5.25 8.16 -4.56
N SER A 143 5.21 6.86 -4.24
CA SER A 143 5.97 5.86 -4.97
C SER A 143 5.54 5.77 -6.42
N HIS A 144 4.24 5.93 -6.69
CA HIS A 144 3.68 5.85 -8.01
C HIS A 144 2.29 6.50 -8.13
N SER A 145 1.74 6.52 -9.34
CA SER A 145 0.57 7.32 -9.72
C SER A 145 -0.81 6.73 -9.42
N HIS A 146 -0.97 5.77 -8.49
CA HIS A 146 -2.29 5.25 -8.11
C HIS A 146 -2.85 5.88 -6.83
N ALA A 147 -4.17 6.02 -6.78
CA ALA A 147 -4.87 6.78 -5.74
C ALA A 147 -4.63 6.27 -4.32
N ASP A 148 -4.44 4.97 -4.14
CA ASP A 148 -4.12 4.38 -2.85
C ASP A 148 -2.72 4.71 -2.32
N HIS A 149 -1.90 5.41 -3.09
CA HIS A 149 -0.54 5.83 -2.73
C HIS A 149 -0.38 7.34 -2.61
N TYR A 150 -1.43 8.13 -2.88
CA TYR A 150 -1.36 9.59 -2.69
C TYR A 150 -2.63 10.20 -2.12
N ALA A 151 -3.78 9.53 -2.23
CA ALA A 151 -5.06 10.19 -2.05
C ALA A 151 -5.37 10.56 -0.59
N GLY A 152 -4.69 9.97 0.39
CA GLY A 152 -4.79 10.42 1.78
C GLY A 152 -3.76 11.48 2.20
N VAL A 153 -3.00 12.08 1.28
CA VAL A 153 -1.96 13.09 1.64
C VAL A 153 -2.49 14.24 2.53
N GLY A 154 -3.73 14.67 2.35
CA GLY A 154 -4.38 15.69 3.18
C GLY A 154 -4.57 15.27 4.65
N GLY A 155 -4.36 14.00 4.99
CA GLY A 155 -4.38 13.48 6.36
C GLY A 155 -3.05 13.60 7.09
N VAL A 156 -1.95 13.88 6.38
CA VAL A 156 -0.59 13.97 6.95
C VAL A 156 0.07 15.33 6.73
N THR A 157 -0.39 16.11 5.75
CA THR A 157 0.09 17.47 5.49
C THR A 157 -0.99 18.30 4.78
N ASN A 158 -0.71 19.57 4.47
CA ASN A 158 -1.62 20.49 3.79
C ASN A 158 -0.88 21.36 2.76
N VAL A 159 -1.63 21.97 1.84
CA VAL A 159 -1.09 22.82 0.77
C VAL A 159 -0.30 24.01 1.32
N GLY A 160 -0.76 24.63 2.42
CA GLY A 160 -0.09 25.79 3.00
C GLY A 160 1.31 25.49 3.51
N ASP A 161 1.52 24.33 4.13
CA ASP A 161 2.85 23.91 4.59
C ASP A 161 3.78 23.52 3.42
N VAL A 162 3.22 22.99 2.33
CA VAL A 162 3.98 22.71 1.09
C VAL A 162 4.38 24.00 0.38
N GLU A 163 3.45 24.96 0.22
CA GLU A 163 3.72 26.28 -0.37
C GLU A 163 4.70 27.10 0.47
N ALA A 164 4.67 26.93 1.80
CA ALA A 164 5.62 27.55 2.72
C ALA A 164 7.01 26.84 2.73
N GLY A 165 7.19 25.76 1.97
CA GLY A 165 8.45 25.00 1.91
C GLY A 165 8.76 24.19 3.17
N LYS A 166 7.79 23.99 4.07
CA LYS A 166 7.97 23.16 5.27
C LYS A 166 7.88 21.67 4.97
N VAL A 167 7.12 21.32 3.94
CA VAL A 167 6.94 19.93 3.48
C VAL A 167 7.26 19.84 2.00
N SER A 168 8.17 18.93 1.65
CA SER A 168 8.42 18.56 0.25
C SER A 168 7.51 17.41 -0.17
N ILE A 169 7.07 17.41 -1.43
CA ILE A 169 6.34 16.29 -2.03
C ILE A 169 7.22 15.73 -3.16
N ILE A 170 7.66 14.48 -3.03
CA ILE A 170 8.56 13.81 -3.97
C ILE A 170 7.78 12.76 -4.76
N ALA A 171 7.93 12.72 -6.08
CA ALA A 171 7.26 11.73 -6.93
C ALA A 171 8.11 11.40 -8.17
N PRO A 172 7.85 10.27 -8.85
CA PRO A 172 8.48 9.99 -10.14
C PRO A 172 8.02 10.99 -11.21
N ALA A 173 8.92 11.36 -12.10
CA ALA A 173 8.61 12.25 -13.21
C ALA A 173 7.41 11.71 -14.02
N GLY A 174 6.47 12.62 -14.33
CA GLY A 174 5.23 12.26 -15.01
C GLY A 174 4.07 11.89 -14.07
N PHE A 175 4.30 11.76 -12.76
CA PHE A 175 3.28 11.40 -11.77
C PHE A 175 1.96 12.18 -11.94
N LEU A 176 2.01 13.52 -11.95
CA LEU A 176 0.79 14.33 -11.95
C LEU A 176 -0.02 14.15 -13.24
N LYS A 177 0.66 13.96 -14.37
CA LYS A 177 0.01 13.65 -15.64
C LYS A 177 -0.74 12.34 -15.56
N GLU A 178 -0.11 11.30 -15.01
CA GLU A 178 -0.65 9.94 -15.00
C GLU A 178 -1.71 9.73 -13.92
N ALA A 179 -1.55 10.31 -12.74
CA ALA A 179 -2.56 10.31 -11.67
C ALA A 179 -3.89 10.94 -12.12
N VAL A 180 -3.80 11.96 -12.98
CA VAL A 180 -4.96 12.66 -13.53
C VAL A 180 -5.50 11.97 -14.79
N SER A 181 -4.63 11.52 -15.71
CA SER A 181 -5.05 10.97 -17.00
C SER A 181 -5.83 9.66 -16.88
N GLU A 182 -5.41 8.78 -15.96
CA GLU A 182 -5.93 7.42 -15.83
C GLU A 182 -7.45 7.42 -15.57
N ASN A 183 -7.93 8.41 -14.82
CA ASN A 183 -9.29 8.41 -14.27
C ASN A 183 -10.25 9.34 -15.00
N ILE A 184 -9.83 10.04 -16.06
CA ILE A 184 -10.70 11.02 -16.74
C ILE A 184 -11.55 10.38 -17.83
N ILE A 185 -10.94 9.88 -18.91
CA ILE A 185 -11.70 9.51 -20.12
C ILE A 185 -12.58 8.27 -19.87
N ALA A 186 -12.02 7.25 -19.23
CA ALA A 186 -12.72 6.01 -18.91
C ALA A 186 -13.19 5.93 -17.44
N GLY A 187 -13.05 7.02 -16.68
CA GLY A 187 -13.30 7.09 -15.23
C GLY A 187 -14.63 6.47 -14.78
N PRO A 188 -15.77 6.91 -15.31
CA PRO A 188 -17.08 6.34 -14.92
C PRO A 188 -17.18 4.83 -15.14
N ALA A 189 -16.63 4.31 -16.25
CA ALA A 189 -16.64 2.89 -16.55
C ALA A 189 -15.70 2.11 -15.61
N MET A 190 -14.50 2.64 -15.38
CA MET A 190 -13.50 2.06 -14.47
C MET A 190 -14.03 2.00 -13.04
N LEU A 191 -14.63 3.09 -12.54
CA LEU A 191 -15.24 3.15 -11.22
C LEU A 191 -16.39 2.16 -11.07
N ARG A 192 -17.25 2.01 -12.09
CA ARG A 192 -18.35 1.02 -12.05
C ARG A 192 -17.83 -0.41 -11.98
N ARG A 193 -16.77 -0.74 -12.73
CA ARG A 193 -16.11 -2.06 -12.74
C ARG A 193 -15.30 -2.32 -11.48
N ALA A 194 -14.67 -1.29 -10.92
CA ALA A 194 -13.94 -1.37 -9.65
C ALA A 194 -14.84 -1.85 -8.50
N ARG A 195 -16.14 -1.51 -8.51
CA ARG A 195 -17.11 -2.05 -7.54
C ARG A 195 -17.18 -3.58 -7.54
N TYR A 196 -17.00 -4.22 -8.70
CA TYR A 196 -16.94 -5.68 -8.79
C TYR A 196 -15.56 -6.20 -8.38
N GLN A 197 -14.49 -5.60 -8.88
CA GLN A 197 -13.11 -6.02 -8.56
C GLN A 197 -12.86 -6.01 -7.06
N PHE A 198 -13.26 -4.94 -6.36
CA PHE A 198 -13.03 -4.77 -4.93
C PHE A 198 -14.22 -5.20 -4.06
N GLY A 199 -15.25 -5.83 -4.64
CA GLY A 199 -16.41 -6.30 -3.88
C GLY A 199 -17.13 -5.21 -3.07
N LEU A 200 -17.11 -3.94 -3.49
CA LEU A 200 -17.56 -2.79 -2.68
C LEU A 200 -19.04 -2.82 -2.27
N THR A 201 -19.83 -3.71 -2.87
CA THR A 201 -21.25 -3.93 -2.55
C THR A 201 -21.51 -5.23 -1.78
N LEU A 202 -20.46 -6.01 -1.50
CA LEU A 202 -20.54 -7.22 -0.70
C LEU A 202 -20.27 -6.86 0.77
N LYS A 203 -20.89 -7.61 1.67
CA LYS A 203 -20.52 -7.56 3.09
C LYS A 203 -19.21 -8.32 3.28
N HIS A 204 -18.43 -7.95 4.29
CA HIS A 204 -17.39 -8.85 4.79
C HIS A 204 -18.04 -10.08 5.40
N GLY A 205 -17.49 -11.26 5.11
CA GLY A 205 -17.99 -12.52 5.66
C GLY A 205 -17.68 -13.72 4.76
N CYS A 206 -17.96 -14.92 5.27
CA CYS A 206 -17.64 -16.19 4.61
C CYS A 206 -18.24 -16.34 3.19
N CYS A 207 -19.36 -15.68 2.90
CA CYS A 207 -20.00 -15.66 1.58
C CYS A 207 -19.91 -14.28 0.89
N GLY A 208 -18.93 -13.45 1.28
CA GLY A 208 -18.81 -12.05 0.88
C GLY A 208 -17.40 -11.67 0.39
N GLU A 209 -16.98 -10.45 0.70
CA GLU A 209 -15.63 -9.97 0.37
C GLU A 209 -14.59 -10.50 1.36
N ALA A 210 -13.51 -11.08 0.82
CA ALA A 210 -12.44 -11.75 1.58
C ALA A 210 -11.16 -10.93 1.72
N THR A 211 -10.74 -10.31 0.63
CA THR A 211 -9.56 -9.44 0.52
C THR A 211 -9.53 -8.90 -0.91
N SER A 212 -8.76 -7.83 -1.14
CA SER A 212 -8.45 -7.34 -2.49
C SER A 212 -7.23 -8.04 -3.12
N GLY A 213 -6.62 -9.02 -2.45
CA GLY A 213 -5.48 -9.80 -2.94
C GLY A 213 -4.11 -9.14 -2.76
N LEU A 214 -4.09 -7.81 -2.64
CA LEU A 214 -2.92 -6.99 -2.28
C LEU A 214 -2.96 -6.54 -0.81
N GLY A 215 -4.18 -6.31 -0.29
CA GLY A 215 -4.45 -5.82 1.04
C GLY A 215 -5.92 -6.04 1.40
N PRO A 216 -6.40 -5.43 2.50
CA PRO A 216 -7.83 -5.19 2.69
C PRO A 216 -8.43 -4.40 1.51
N ARG A 217 -9.75 -4.22 1.50
CA ARG A 217 -10.36 -3.31 0.52
C ARG A 217 -9.89 -1.86 0.69
N PRO A 218 -9.95 -1.03 -0.36
CA PRO A 218 -9.65 0.40 -0.24
C PRO A 218 -10.51 1.07 0.83
N SER A 219 -9.90 1.99 1.58
CA SER A 219 -10.65 2.84 2.51
C SER A 219 -11.61 3.74 1.75
N MET A 220 -12.76 3.98 2.35
CA MET A 220 -13.87 4.68 1.74
C MET A 220 -13.92 6.10 2.31
N GLY A 221 -12.91 6.94 2.16
CA GLY A 221 -12.90 8.30 2.74
C GLY A 221 -12.83 9.42 1.71
N THR A 222 -12.44 10.61 2.15
CA THR A 222 -12.19 11.76 1.27
C THR A 222 -10.84 11.59 0.56
N PRO A 223 -10.78 11.59 -0.78
CA PRO A 223 -9.53 11.65 -1.51
C PRO A 223 -9.01 13.09 -1.56
N SER A 224 -7.70 13.22 -1.69
CA SER A 224 -6.95 14.48 -1.79
C SER A 224 -5.78 14.31 -2.76
N LEU A 225 -5.17 15.41 -3.18
CA LEU A 225 -3.96 15.37 -4.00
C LEU A 225 -3.24 16.71 -3.80
N ILE A 226 -1.97 16.65 -3.45
CA ILE A 226 -1.07 17.81 -3.43
C ILE A 226 0.03 17.53 -4.46
N ALA A 227 0.25 18.49 -5.36
CA ALA A 227 1.19 18.33 -6.47
C ALA A 227 2.63 18.10 -5.96
N PRO A 228 3.43 17.26 -6.64
CA PRO A 228 4.85 17.11 -6.34
C PRO A 228 5.61 18.44 -6.44
N THR A 229 6.54 18.65 -5.52
CA THR A 229 7.50 19.77 -5.55
C THR A 229 8.87 19.33 -6.06
N ILE A 230 9.15 18.02 -6.06
CA ILE A 230 10.41 17.42 -6.51
C ILE A 230 10.09 16.22 -7.39
N ASP A 231 10.59 16.24 -8.63
CA ASP A 231 10.54 15.10 -9.54
C ASP A 231 11.81 14.26 -9.44
N ILE A 232 11.64 12.94 -9.36
CA ILE A 232 12.71 11.97 -9.61
C ILE A 232 12.69 11.62 -11.10
N THR A 233 13.79 11.90 -11.79
CA THR A 233 13.82 11.93 -13.26
C THR A 233 14.66 10.81 -13.89
N HIS A 234 15.54 10.18 -13.12
CA HIS A 234 16.44 9.13 -13.60
C HIS A 234 16.83 8.17 -12.47
N THR A 235 17.15 6.93 -12.84
CA THR A 235 17.73 5.94 -11.92
C THR A 235 19.11 6.39 -11.46
N GLY A 236 19.38 6.24 -10.16
CA GLY A 236 20.59 6.72 -9.50
C GLY A 236 20.50 8.16 -8.99
N GLN A 237 19.38 8.87 -9.22
CA GLN A 237 19.16 10.16 -8.60
C GLN A 237 19.19 10.02 -7.07
N GLU A 238 19.98 10.85 -6.40
CA GLU A 238 20.06 10.89 -4.94
C GLU A 238 19.30 12.09 -4.39
N LEU A 239 18.65 11.91 -3.24
CA LEU A 239 18.06 12.99 -2.46
C LEU A 239 18.28 12.73 -0.98
N THR A 240 18.55 13.78 -0.22
CA THR A 240 18.60 13.71 1.24
C THR A 240 17.49 14.57 1.83
N VAL A 241 16.74 14.00 2.76
CA VAL A 241 15.70 14.70 3.53
C VAL A 241 15.99 14.48 5.01
N GLY A 242 16.17 15.56 5.77
CA GLY A 242 16.69 15.48 7.13
C GLY A 242 18.04 14.76 7.14
N ASN A 243 18.14 13.68 7.92
CA ASN A 243 19.32 12.80 7.97
C ASN A 243 19.21 11.53 7.09
N VAL A 244 18.18 11.41 6.25
CA VAL A 244 17.93 10.20 5.44
C VAL A 244 18.36 10.45 4.00
N ARG A 245 19.37 9.71 3.55
CA ARG A 245 19.78 9.64 2.14
C ARG A 245 19.00 8.56 1.41
N MET A 246 18.52 8.88 0.21
CA MET A 246 17.75 7.99 -0.67
C MET A 246 18.36 7.95 -2.07
N ILE A 247 18.42 6.76 -2.66
CA ILE A 247 18.86 6.53 -4.04
C ILE A 247 17.69 5.91 -4.80
N PHE A 248 17.21 6.57 -5.85
CA PHE A 248 15.99 6.16 -6.55
C PHE A 248 16.26 5.34 -7.80
N GLN A 249 15.31 4.49 -8.17
CA GLN A 249 15.24 3.80 -9.45
C GLN A 249 13.88 4.08 -10.08
N ILE A 250 13.86 4.67 -11.27
CA ILE A 250 12.62 4.95 -12.02
C ILE A 250 12.23 3.69 -12.80
N THR A 251 11.01 3.20 -12.60
CA THR A 251 10.48 1.96 -13.21
C THR A 251 9.16 2.23 -13.93
N PRO A 252 9.12 3.04 -15.00
CA PRO A 252 7.87 3.43 -15.64
C PRO A 252 7.27 2.26 -16.44
N GLY A 253 5.95 2.10 -16.37
CA GLY A 253 5.20 1.11 -17.14
C GLY A 253 5.17 -0.30 -16.54
N THR A 254 5.62 -0.44 -15.29
CA THR A 254 5.49 -1.64 -14.46
C THR A 254 4.09 -1.74 -13.87
N GLU A 255 3.93 -1.53 -12.56
CA GLU A 255 2.64 -1.44 -11.91
C GLU A 255 1.93 -0.16 -12.38
N ALA A 256 2.63 0.97 -12.37
CA ALA A 256 2.08 2.24 -12.84
C ALA A 256 2.86 2.86 -14.01
N PRO A 257 2.23 3.76 -14.79
CA PRO A 257 2.95 4.50 -15.84
C PRO A 257 4.09 5.37 -15.29
N ALA A 258 3.95 5.91 -14.07
CA ALA A 258 4.99 6.62 -13.35
C ALA A 258 5.16 5.94 -11.97
N GLU A 259 6.29 5.29 -11.76
CA GLU A 259 6.61 4.50 -10.57
C GLU A 259 8.12 4.52 -10.30
N MET A 260 8.49 4.43 -9.02
CA MET A 260 9.89 4.37 -8.60
C MET A 260 10.10 3.53 -7.33
N ASN A 261 11.20 2.79 -7.32
CA ASN A 261 11.77 2.20 -6.11
C ASN A 261 12.76 3.19 -5.47
N PHE A 262 13.10 2.97 -4.20
CA PHE A 262 14.25 3.65 -3.60
C PHE A 262 14.99 2.79 -2.58
N TYR A 263 16.28 3.09 -2.43
CA TYR A 263 17.18 2.45 -1.49
C TYR A 263 17.64 3.43 -0.43
N LEU A 264 17.68 2.97 0.82
CA LEU A 264 18.14 3.67 2.01
C LEU A 264 19.50 3.09 2.43
N PRO A 265 20.63 3.61 1.92
CA PRO A 265 21.95 3.03 2.13
C PRO A 265 22.34 2.88 3.61
N ASP A 266 22.02 3.87 4.43
CA ASP A 266 22.40 3.86 5.86
C ASP A 266 21.59 2.84 6.66
N HIS A 267 20.44 2.41 6.13
CA HIS A 267 19.59 1.37 6.72
C HIS A 267 19.79 0.01 6.06
N ARG A 268 20.46 -0.04 4.89
CA ARG A 268 20.48 -1.22 4.03
C ARG A 268 19.07 -1.75 3.73
N ALA A 269 18.15 -0.83 3.47
CA ALA A 269 16.73 -1.13 3.25
C ALA A 269 16.30 -0.67 1.85
N VAL A 270 15.54 -1.52 1.16
CA VAL A 270 14.96 -1.20 -0.16
C VAL A 270 13.44 -1.14 -0.07
N PHE A 271 12.87 -0.06 -0.60
CA PHE A 271 11.44 0.08 -0.82
C PHE A 271 11.16 -0.22 -2.30
N MET A 272 10.47 -1.33 -2.54
CA MET A 272 10.22 -1.88 -3.88
C MET A 272 8.89 -1.42 -4.50
N ALA A 273 8.35 -0.28 -4.05
CA ALA A 273 7.05 0.24 -4.47
C ALA A 273 5.99 -0.87 -4.51
N GLU A 274 5.28 -1.00 -5.63
CA GLU A 274 4.36 -2.11 -5.87
C GLU A 274 4.91 -3.08 -6.94
N ASN A 275 6.19 -2.91 -7.31
CA ASN A 275 6.91 -3.79 -8.22
C ASN A 275 7.12 -5.21 -7.66
N ALA A 276 7.25 -5.35 -6.34
CA ALA A 276 7.42 -6.63 -5.66
C ALA A 276 6.59 -6.68 -4.39
N ASN A 277 5.63 -7.61 -4.35
CA ASN A 277 4.76 -7.85 -3.19
C ASN A 277 4.40 -9.33 -3.07
N LEU A 278 3.49 -9.69 -2.15
CA LEU A 278 3.15 -11.07 -1.82
C LEU A 278 2.14 -11.71 -2.81
N CYS A 279 1.94 -11.15 -4.00
CA CYS A 279 1.03 -11.71 -5.00
C CYS A 279 1.60 -11.60 -6.42
N MET A 280 1.04 -12.40 -7.34
CA MET A 280 1.21 -12.15 -8.77
C MET A 280 0.39 -10.90 -9.13
N HIS A 281 1.07 -9.83 -9.52
CA HIS A 281 0.39 -8.58 -9.84
C HIS A 281 -0.47 -8.65 -11.10
N ASN A 282 -1.42 -7.73 -11.20
CA ASN A 282 -2.15 -7.47 -12.43
C ASN A 282 -1.23 -6.96 -13.53
N LEU A 283 -1.17 -7.67 -14.66
CA LEU A 283 -0.74 -7.11 -15.94
C LEU A 283 -1.88 -6.34 -16.64
N LEU A 284 -3.13 -6.68 -16.30
CA LEU A 284 -4.33 -5.99 -16.72
C LEU A 284 -5.36 -6.07 -15.60
N PRO A 285 -5.62 -5.00 -14.84
CA PRO A 285 -6.59 -5.05 -13.76
C PRO A 285 -8.02 -5.19 -14.32
N ALA A 286 -8.87 -5.96 -13.62
CA ALA A 286 -10.23 -6.25 -14.04
C ALA A 286 -11.13 -4.99 -14.14
N ARG A 287 -10.81 -3.92 -13.39
CA ARG A 287 -11.46 -2.59 -13.49
C ARG A 287 -11.27 -1.94 -14.86
N GLY A 288 -10.29 -2.38 -15.62
CA GLY A 288 -9.91 -1.85 -16.93
C GLY A 288 -8.83 -0.77 -16.79
N ALA A 289 -7.72 -0.98 -17.50
CA ALA A 289 -6.62 -0.04 -17.65
C ALA A 289 -5.87 -0.39 -18.95
N LEU A 290 -4.79 0.34 -19.25
CA LEU A 290 -3.82 -0.10 -20.24
C LEU A 290 -3.15 -1.40 -19.78
N VAL A 291 -2.80 -2.28 -20.72
CA VAL A 291 -2.02 -3.49 -20.43
C VAL A 291 -0.59 -3.07 -20.07
N ARG A 292 -0.07 -3.62 -18.98
CA ARG A 292 1.29 -3.37 -18.47
C ARG A 292 2.31 -4.23 -19.19
N ASP A 293 3.56 -3.76 -19.24
CA ASP A 293 4.64 -4.48 -19.91
C ASP A 293 5.34 -5.43 -18.92
N ALA A 294 4.95 -6.71 -18.97
CA ALA A 294 5.54 -7.76 -18.12
C ALA A 294 7.04 -7.95 -18.35
N LYS A 295 7.54 -7.68 -19.56
CA LYS A 295 8.96 -7.82 -19.88
C LYS A 295 9.75 -6.68 -19.25
N ALA A 296 9.27 -5.44 -19.41
CA ALA A 296 9.88 -4.28 -18.76
C ALA A 296 9.89 -4.44 -17.22
N TRP A 297 8.80 -4.95 -16.64
CA TRP A 297 8.72 -5.24 -15.21
C TRP A 297 9.77 -6.25 -14.75
N ALA A 298 9.94 -7.37 -15.46
CA ALA A 298 10.99 -8.34 -15.16
C ALA A 298 12.41 -7.74 -15.29
N ASP A 299 12.63 -6.88 -16.29
CA ASP A 299 13.90 -6.19 -16.48
C ASP A 299 14.19 -5.22 -15.30
N TYR A 300 13.20 -4.45 -14.82
CA TYR A 300 13.37 -3.54 -13.69
C TYR A 300 13.58 -4.25 -12.35
N LEU A 301 12.94 -5.40 -12.13
CA LEU A 301 13.24 -6.26 -10.97
C LEU A 301 14.67 -6.80 -11.05
N THR A 302 15.13 -7.19 -12.24
CA THR A 302 16.52 -7.63 -12.46
C THR A 302 17.51 -6.49 -12.22
N GLU A 303 17.18 -5.27 -12.65
CA GLU A 303 17.97 -4.08 -12.37
C GLU A 303 18.01 -3.77 -10.87
N SER A 304 16.88 -3.88 -10.16
CA SER A 304 16.80 -3.68 -8.71
C SER A 304 17.75 -4.62 -7.96
N ILE A 305 17.81 -5.89 -8.37
CA ILE A 305 18.75 -6.87 -7.79
C ILE A 305 20.20 -6.41 -8.01
N ARG A 306 20.55 -5.93 -9.20
CA ARG A 306 21.91 -5.47 -9.49
C ARG A 306 22.30 -4.21 -8.73
N LEU A 307 21.35 -3.30 -8.55
CA LEU A 307 21.58 -2.02 -7.86
C LEU A 307 21.64 -2.20 -6.34
N PHE A 308 20.77 -3.04 -5.77
CA PHE A 308 20.51 -3.02 -4.34
C PHE A 308 20.88 -4.31 -3.60
N ALA A 309 20.84 -5.50 -4.22
CA ALA A 309 20.94 -6.76 -3.46
C ALA A 309 22.34 -7.01 -2.85
N GLY A 310 23.40 -6.43 -3.42
CA GLY A 310 24.76 -6.48 -2.84
C GLY A 310 25.00 -5.44 -1.73
N GLU A 311 24.12 -4.44 -1.62
CA GLU A 311 24.25 -3.28 -0.74
C GLU A 311 23.26 -3.37 0.44
N SER A 312 22.08 -3.97 0.23
CA SER A 312 21.03 -4.25 1.23
C SER A 312 21.35 -5.41 2.16
#